data_AF-A0A2W6CCY1-F1
#
_entry.id   AF-A0A2W6CCY1-F1
#
_cell.length_a   1.000
_cell.length_b   1.000
_cell.length_c   1.000
_cell.angle_alpha   90.00
_cell.angle_beta   90.00
_cell.angle_gamma   90.00
#
_symmetry.space_group_name_H-M   'P 1'
#
loop_
_entity.id
_entity.type
_entity.pdbx_description
1 polymer ?
#
loop_
_entity_poly.entity_id
_entity_poly.type
_entity_poly.pdbx_seq_one_letter_code
_entity_poly.pdbx_strand_id
1 'polypeptide(L)'
;MRRYSDGIARRRALETRLEQESDNTGGLRRGVVFDRLAVRLSVDAGTQWILKGGAALEFRLGGRARATKDLDLAVTSGAADGLAVRELVIDALPRIRDESRAVTPPNS
;
A
#
# COMPACT_ATOMS: atom_id res chain seq x y z
N MET A 1 5.62 -18.18 8.94
CA MET A 1 5.30 -16.74 8.98
C MET A 1 5.95 -16.13 10.22
N ARG A 2 6.94 -15.23 10.07
CA ARG A 2 7.63 -14.62 11.22
C ARG A 2 6.62 -13.74 11.99
N ARG A 3 6.45 -13.96 13.30
CA ARG A 3 5.57 -13.15 14.16
C ARG A 3 6.35 -11.92 14.66
N TYR A 4 5.72 -10.75 14.60
CA TYR A 4 6.25 -9.49 15.12
C TYR A 4 5.42 -9.08 16.34
N SER A 5 6.06 -8.46 17.33
CA SER A 5 5.42 -8.01 18.58
C SER A 5 4.29 -7.01 18.33
N ASP A 6 4.47 -6.12 17.36
CA ASP A 6 3.56 -5.02 17.04
C ASP A 6 3.76 -4.53 15.58
N GLY A 7 3.01 -3.50 15.21
CA GLY A 7 3.06 -2.86 13.89
C GLY A 7 4.39 -2.15 13.60
N ILE A 8 5.03 -1.56 14.61
CA ILE A 8 6.31 -0.85 14.50
C ILE A 8 7.43 -1.86 14.23
N ALA A 9 7.47 -2.97 14.97
CA ALA A 9 8.42 -4.05 14.78
C ALA A 9 8.30 -4.67 13.38
N ARG A 10 7.06 -4.84 12.88
CA ARG A 10 6.82 -5.28 11.50
C ARG A 10 7.32 -4.26 10.48
N ARG A 11 7.05 -2.97 10.69
CA ARG A 11 7.50 -1.89 9.80
C ARG A 11 9.02 -1.83 9.73
N ARG A 12 9.71 -1.76 10.88
CA ARG A 12 11.17 -1.75 10.95
C ARG A 12 11.79 -2.95 10.23
N ALA A 13 11.27 -4.15 10.48
CA ALA A 13 11.77 -5.34 9.81
C ALA A 13 11.47 -5.40 8.31
N LEU A 14 10.44 -4.69 7.83
CA LEU A 14 10.24 -4.50 6.40
C LEU A 14 11.29 -3.53 5.85
N GLU A 15 11.47 -2.37 6.47
CA GLU A 15 12.43 -1.35 6.04
C GLU A 15 13.85 -1.92 5.91
N THR A 16 14.32 -2.65 6.93
CA THR A 16 15.64 -3.29 6.90
C THR A 16 15.80 -4.26 5.72
N ARG A 17 14.75 -4.96 5.31
CA ARG A 17 14.82 -5.86 4.15
C ARG A 17 14.89 -5.10 2.84
N LEU A 18 14.09 -4.05 2.69
CA LEU A 18 14.11 -3.21 1.48
C LEU A 18 15.49 -2.56 1.29
N GLU A 19 16.14 -2.15 2.38
CA GLU A 19 17.50 -1.62 2.36
C GLU A 19 18.55 -2.67 1.97
N GLN A 20 18.34 -3.94 2.32
CA GLN A 20 19.22 -5.04 1.94
C GLN A 20 19.05 -5.50 0.50
N GLU A 21 17.85 -5.31 -0.09
CA GLU A 21 17.51 -5.80 -1.42
C GLU A 21 17.93 -4.85 -2.56
N SER A 22 18.03 -3.55 -2.33
CA SER A 22 18.32 -2.57 -3.39
C SER A 22 18.80 -1.22 -2.86
N ASP A 23 19.75 -0.62 -3.58
CA ASP A 23 20.15 0.78 -3.40
C ASP A 23 19.00 1.76 -3.71
N ASN A 24 18.03 1.34 -4.53
CA ASN A 24 16.81 2.11 -4.79
C ASN A 24 15.67 1.69 -3.84
N THR A 25 15.93 1.81 -2.54
CA THR A 25 14.94 1.51 -1.48
C THR A 25 13.64 2.31 -1.68
N GLY A 26 13.72 3.53 -2.23
CA GLY A 26 12.55 4.36 -2.52
C GLY A 26 11.60 3.73 -3.56
N GLY A 27 12.14 3.03 -4.57
CA GLY A 27 11.35 2.27 -5.52
C GLY A 27 10.65 1.07 -4.88
N LEU A 28 11.40 0.29 -4.09
CA LEU A 28 10.84 -0.88 -3.40
C LEU A 28 9.75 -0.49 -2.39
N ARG A 29 9.97 0.59 -1.60
CA ARG A 29 8.96 1.16 -0.70
C ARG A 29 7.68 1.51 -1.43
N ARG A 30 7.79 2.16 -2.60
CA ARG A 30 6.62 2.51 -3.42
C ARG A 30 5.89 1.26 -3.91
N GLY A 31 6.62 0.27 -4.39
CA GLY A 31 6.05 -1.01 -4.81
C GLY A 31 5.22 -1.68 -3.71
N VAL A 32 5.75 -1.70 -2.47
CA VAL A 32 5.00 -2.22 -1.31
C VAL A 32 3.74 -1.40 -1.03
N VAL A 33 3.79 -0.07 -1.11
CA VAL A 33 2.61 0.78 -0.91
C VAL A 33 1.56 0.52 -1.98
N PHE A 34 1.96 0.41 -3.26
CA PHE A 34 1.07 0.13 -4.38
C PHE A 34 0.42 -1.24 -4.26
N ASP A 35 1.19 -2.29 -3.93
CA ASP A 35 0.67 -3.63 -3.69
C ASP A 35 -0.36 -3.63 -2.55
N ARG A 36 -0.04 -2.98 -1.43
CA ARG A 36 -0.94 -2.88 -0.27
C ARG A 36 -2.21 -2.11 -0.58
N LEU A 37 -2.14 -1.05 -1.38
CA LEU A 37 -3.34 -0.32 -1.80
C LEU A 37 -4.19 -1.16 -2.76
N ALA A 38 -3.58 -1.83 -3.73
CA ALA A 38 -4.29 -2.70 -4.68
C ALA A 38 -5.04 -3.84 -3.97
N VAL A 39 -4.42 -4.46 -2.95
CA VAL A 39 -5.07 -5.49 -2.11
C VAL A 39 -6.27 -4.94 -1.34
N ARG A 40 -6.24 -3.68 -0.88
CA ARG A 40 -7.39 -3.09 -0.18
C ARG A 40 -8.53 -2.79 -1.15
N LEU A 41 -8.21 -2.22 -2.30
CA LEU A 41 -9.17 -1.90 -3.35
C LEU A 41 -9.82 -3.16 -3.94
N SER A 42 -9.12 -4.31 -3.96
CA SER A 42 -9.67 -5.57 -4.48
C SER A 42 -10.64 -6.28 -3.54
N VAL A 43 -10.63 -5.94 -2.24
CA VAL A 43 -11.53 -6.54 -1.23
C VAL A 43 -12.85 -5.76 -1.13
N ASP A 44 -12.89 -4.51 -1.58
CA ASP A 44 -14.11 -3.71 -1.61
C ASP A 44 -15.04 -4.18 -2.73
N ALA A 45 -16.09 -4.93 -2.36
CA ALA A 45 -17.06 -5.50 -3.30
C ALA A 45 -17.97 -4.44 -3.96
N GLY A 46 -18.05 -3.22 -3.40
CA GLY A 46 -18.92 -2.15 -3.90
C GLY A 46 -18.37 -1.43 -5.13
N THR A 47 -17.05 -1.46 -5.33
CA THR A 47 -16.36 -0.70 -6.38
C THR A 47 -15.38 -1.61 -7.12
N GLN A 48 -15.61 -1.88 -8.41
CA GLN A 48 -14.63 -2.66 -9.18
C GLN A 48 -13.52 -1.74 -9.71
N TRP A 49 -12.43 -1.70 -8.95
CA TRP A 49 -11.20 -1.03 -9.34
C TRP A 49 -10.43 -1.89 -10.36
N ILE A 50 -9.97 -1.27 -11.44
CA ILE A 50 -9.10 -1.87 -12.45
C ILE A 50 -7.75 -1.17 -12.42
N LEU A 51 -6.69 -1.92 -12.14
CA LEU A 51 -5.32 -1.46 -12.26
C LEU A 51 -4.87 -1.40 -13.73
N LYS A 52 -4.26 -0.27 -14.11
CA LYS A 52 -3.82 0.01 -15.49
C LYS A 52 -2.41 0.64 -15.49
N GLY A 53 -1.96 1.03 -16.69
CA GLY A 53 -0.76 1.81 -16.88
C GLY A 53 0.54 1.09 -16.51
N GLY A 54 1.56 1.87 -16.14
CA GLY A 54 2.91 1.36 -15.89
C GLY A 54 2.99 0.41 -14.71
N ALA A 55 2.26 0.69 -13.63
CA ALA A 55 2.26 -0.14 -12.43
C ALA A 55 1.69 -1.54 -12.72
N ALA A 56 0.65 -1.65 -13.56
CA ALA A 56 0.12 -2.94 -14.00
C ALA A 56 1.17 -3.80 -14.72
N LEU A 57 2.01 -3.15 -15.55
CA LEU A 57 3.10 -3.84 -16.25
C LEU A 57 4.23 -4.22 -15.29
N GLU A 58 4.58 -3.37 -14.32
CA GLU A 58 5.57 -3.72 -13.30
C GLU A 58 5.18 -4.96 -12.50
N PHE A 59 3.93 -5.05 -12.04
CA PHE A 59 3.44 -6.25 -11.35
C PHE A 59 3.44 -7.49 -12.25
N ARG A 60 3.04 -7.33 -13.53
CA ARG A 60 2.97 -8.46 -14.47
C ARG A 60 4.35 -8.94 -14.92
N LEU A 61 5.32 -8.04 -15.05
CA LEU A 61 6.63 -8.32 -15.64
C LEU A 61 7.78 -8.38 -14.61
N GLY A 62 7.49 -8.21 -13.32
CA GLY A 62 8.44 -8.45 -12.22
C GLY A 62 9.69 -7.59 -12.29
N GLY A 63 9.53 -6.27 -12.50
CA GLY A 63 10.66 -5.33 -12.55
C GLY A 63 11.37 -5.23 -13.91
N ARG A 64 10.87 -5.92 -14.94
CA ARG A 64 11.36 -5.78 -16.33
C ARG A 64 10.69 -4.63 -17.08
N ALA A 65 9.68 -3.99 -16.48
CA ALA A 65 9.04 -2.80 -17.01
C ALA A 65 9.77 -1.54 -16.55
N ARG A 66 9.62 -0.44 -17.29
CA ARG A 66 10.11 0.88 -16.85
C ARG A 66 9.44 1.24 -15.52
N ALA A 67 10.24 1.65 -14.54
CA ALA A 67 9.75 2.14 -13.26
C ALA A 67 8.81 3.36 -13.44
N THR A 68 7.64 3.31 -12.83
CA THR A 68 6.66 4.37 -12.72
C THR A 68 6.55 4.89 -11.27
N LYS A 69 6.11 6.13 -11.16
CA LYS A 69 5.78 6.76 -9.87
C LYS A 69 4.27 6.85 -9.64
N ASP A 70 3.49 6.49 -10.65
CA ASP A 70 2.05 6.66 -10.69
C ASP A 70 1.33 5.31 -10.58
N LEU A 71 0.15 5.33 -9.97
CA LEU A 71 -0.76 4.19 -9.88
C LEU A 71 -2.04 4.52 -10.63
N ASP A 72 -2.16 4.02 -11.86
CA ASP A 72 -3.31 4.30 -12.71
C ASP A 72 -4.45 3.33 -12.40
N LEU A 73 -5.60 3.88 -12.02
CA LEU A 73 -6.79 3.14 -11.66
C LEU A 73 -7.98 3.58 -12.51
N ALA A 74 -8.89 2.65 -12.79
CA ALA A 74 -10.21 2.96 -13.31
C ALA A 74 -11.29 2.32 -12.46
N VAL A 75 -12.41 3.03 -12.31
CA VAL A 75 -13.60 2.56 -11.60
C VAL A 75 -14.65 2.17 -12.64
N THR A 76 -15.24 0.98 -12.51
CA THR A 76 -16.28 0.50 -13.46
C THR A 76 -17.70 0.78 -12.99
N SER A 77 -17.94 1.03 -11.71
CA SER A 77 -19.23 1.50 -11.21
C SER A 77 -19.47 2.91 -11.78
N GLY A 78 -20.47 3.04 -12.66
CA GLY A 78 -20.63 4.17 -13.58
C GLY A 78 -20.61 5.57 -12.96
N ALA A 79 -20.36 6.58 -13.80
CA ALA A 79 -20.46 8.03 -13.57
C ALA A 79 -20.13 8.55 -12.15
N ALA A 80 -19.19 7.93 -11.43
CA ALA A 80 -18.60 8.56 -10.26
C ALA A 80 -17.85 9.80 -10.73
N ASP A 81 -18.25 10.97 -10.25
CA ASP A 81 -17.47 12.18 -10.46
C ASP A 81 -16.11 12.07 -9.72
N GLY A 82 -15.19 12.98 -10.03
CA GLY A 82 -13.84 12.93 -9.45
C GLY A 82 -13.82 13.02 -7.92
N LEU A 83 -14.85 13.63 -7.31
CA LEU A 83 -14.93 13.75 -5.85
C LEU A 83 -15.34 12.42 -5.21
N ALA A 84 -16.36 11.76 -5.77
CA ALA A 84 -16.78 10.44 -5.31
C ALA A 84 -15.62 9.42 -5.40
N VAL A 85 -14.86 9.44 -6.51
CA VAL A 85 -13.67 8.58 -6.67
C VAL A 85 -12.62 8.90 -5.60
N ARG A 86 -12.36 10.18 -5.31
CA ARG A 86 -11.41 10.59 -4.29
C ARG A 86 -11.79 10.06 -2.90
N GLU A 87 -13.05 10.17 -2.50
CA GLU A 87 -13.50 9.68 -1.19
C GLU A 87 -13.33 8.16 -1.07
N LEU A 88 -13.67 7.40 -2.11
CA LEU A 88 -13.43 5.95 -2.13
C LEU A 88 -11.95 5.59 -1.98
N VAL A 89 -11.04 6.35 -2.61
CA VAL A 89 -9.60 6.15 -2.42
C VAL A 89 -9.19 6.46 -0.99
N ILE A 90 -9.69 7.54 -0.40
CA ILE A 90 -9.39 7.92 0.98
C ILE A 90 -9.88 6.85 1.97
N ASP A 91 -11.08 6.32 1.76
CA ASP A 91 -11.66 5.26 2.61
C ASP A 91 -10.87 3.96 2.52
N ALA A 92 -10.27 3.67 1.37
CA ALA A 92 -9.37 2.53 1.19
C ALA A 92 -8.01 2.71 1.89
N LEU A 93 -7.61 3.94 2.26
CA LEU A 93 -6.36 4.17 2.97
C LEU A 93 -6.49 3.76 4.45
N PRO A 94 -5.40 3.21 5.04
CA PRO A 94 -5.41 2.92 6.46
C PRO A 94 -5.60 4.22 7.25
N ARG A 95 -6.57 4.24 8.16
CA ARG A 95 -6.68 5.32 9.14
C ARG A 95 -5.37 5.40 9.92
N ILE A 96 -4.82 6.61 10.02
CA ILE A 96 -3.68 6.88 10.92
C ILE A 96 -4.18 6.56 12.33
N ARG A 97 -3.69 5.46 12.91
CA ARG A 97 -3.89 5.22 14.33
C ARG A 97 -2.98 6.18 15.05
N ASP A 98 -3.55 7.00 15.93
CA ASP A 98 -2.75 7.74 16.89
C ASP A 98 -2.18 6.72 17.89
N GLU A 99 -0.93 6.32 17.69
CA GLU A 99 -0.24 5.30 18.50
C GLU A 99 0.41 5.91 19.77
N SER A 100 0.07 7.15 20.14
CA SER A 100 0.67 7.89 21.26
C SER A 100 0.29 7.38 22.66
N ARG A 101 -0.44 6.26 22.78
CA ARG A 101 -0.76 5.63 24.07
C ARG A 101 0.01 4.33 24.25
N ALA A 102 1.34 4.44 24.30
CA ALA A 102 2.20 3.36 24.75
C ALA A 102 1.92 3.06 26.24
N VAL A 103 1.32 1.90 26.45
CA VAL A 103 1.38 1.01 27.62
C VAL A 103 2.37 1.46 28.70
N THR A 104 1.85 1.79 29.88
CA THR A 104 2.63 1.88 31.12
C THR A 104 3.19 0.48 31.44
N PRO A 105 4.50 0.30 31.66
CA PRO A 105 5.04 -0.97 32.12
C PRO A 105 4.50 -1.29 33.53
N PRO A 106 4.22 -2.57 33.86
CA PRO A 106 3.86 -2.94 35.22
C PRO A 106 5.05 -2.68 36.14
N ASN A 107 4.76 -2.06 37.29
CA ASN A 107 5.72 -1.74 38.34
C ASN A 107 6.53 -2.97 38.78
N SER A 108 7.78 -2.66 39.16
CA SER A 108 8.82 -3.50 39.75
C SER A 108 8.36 -4.44 40.85
#